data_AF-A0A5E4JXX6-F1
#
_entry.id   AF-A0A5E4JXX6-F1
#
_cell.length_a   1.000
_cell.length_b   1.000
_cell.length_c   1.000
_cell.angle_alpha   90.00
_cell.angle_beta   90.00
_cell.angle_gamma   90.00
#
_symmetry.space_group_name_H-M   'P 1'
#
loop_
_entity.id
_entity.type
_entity.pdbx_description
1 polymer ?
#
loop_
_entity_poly.entity_id
_entity_poly.type
_entity_poly.pdbx_seq_one_letter_code
_entity_poly.pdbx_strand_id
1 'polypeptide(L)'
;MLTYKQKCARCKNMVLITSRNQFPICYDCQKTELGAKIRDPKMKKFFNIPEELYKTSGFLRSIKISYLRFGKLSDKQIECFQKTVKEMKGCGSQKDTDKAK
;
A
#
# COMPACT_ATOMS: atom_id res chain seq x y z
N MET A 1 -15.04 8.46 1.29
CA MET A 1 -14.41 7.14 1.04
C MET A 1 -15.40 6.12 1.52
N LEU A 2 -15.94 5.29 0.62
CA LEU A 2 -16.72 4.15 1.08
C LEU A 2 -15.72 3.09 1.52
N THR A 3 -15.69 2.79 2.81
CA THR A 3 -14.92 1.67 3.35
C THR A 3 -15.85 0.49 3.52
N TYR A 4 -15.52 -0.63 2.90
CA TYR A 4 -16.25 -1.88 3.00
C TYR A 4 -15.58 -2.76 4.04
N LYS A 5 -16.38 -3.40 4.90
CA LYS A 5 -15.89 -4.47 5.78
C LYS A 5 -15.98 -5.79 5.03
N GLN A 6 -14.85 -6.45 4.82
CA GLN A 6 -14.79 -7.78 4.24
C GLN A 6 -13.86 -8.68 5.03
N LYS A 7 -14.05 -10.01 4.93
CA LYS A 7 -13.15 -10.99 5.54
C LYS A 7 -11.85 -11.04 4.75
N CYS A 8 -10.72 -11.05 5.47
CA CYS A 8 -9.41 -11.26 4.89
C CYS A 8 -9.37 -12.63 4.19
N ALA A 9 -8.86 -12.67 2.96
CA ALA A 9 -8.80 -13.89 2.17
C ALA A 9 -7.86 -14.97 2.76
N ARG A 10 -6.96 -14.59 3.68
CA ARG A 10 -6.03 -15.52 4.35
C ARG A 10 -6.49 -15.92 5.75
N CYS A 11 -6.60 -14.96 6.67
CA CYS A 11 -6.92 -15.23 8.07
C CYS A 11 -8.41 -15.12 8.42
N LYS A 12 -9.28 -14.74 7.48
CA LYS A 12 -10.73 -14.55 7.68
C LYS A 12 -11.14 -13.45 8.67
N ASN A 13 -10.20 -12.72 9.27
CA ASN A 13 -10.47 -11.54 10.10
C ASN A 13 -11.10 -10.41 9.28
N MET A 14 -11.93 -9.59 9.92
CA MET A 14 -12.56 -8.45 9.25
C MET A 14 -11.53 -7.35 8.96
N VAL A 15 -11.49 -6.90 7.72
CA VAL A 15 -10.62 -5.82 7.25
C VAL A 15 -11.42 -4.75 6.53
N LEU A 16 -10.93 -3.52 6.62
CA LEU A 16 -11.46 -2.39 5.86
C LEU A 16 -10.79 -2.35 4.49
N ILE A 17 -11.60 -2.44 3.44
CA ILE A 17 -11.17 -2.23 2.05
C ILE A 17 -11.82 -1.00 1.48
N THR A 18 -11.17 -0.39 0.50
CA THR A 18 -11.61 0.89 -0.09
C THR A 18 -12.35 0.70 -1.41
N SER A 19 -12.29 -0.50 -2.00
CA SER A 19 -12.99 -0.89 -3.23
C SER A 19 -13.53 -2.30 -3.09
N ARG A 20 -14.75 -2.56 -3.61
CA ARG A 20 -15.41 -3.88 -3.55
C ARG A 20 -14.66 -4.98 -4.31
N ASN A 21 -13.93 -4.61 -5.36
CA ASN A 21 -13.19 -5.56 -6.19
C ASN A 21 -11.75 -5.78 -5.69
N GLN A 22 -11.35 -5.08 -4.63
CA GLN A 22 -10.02 -5.24 -4.06
C GLN A 22 -9.94 -6.56 -3.31
N PHE A 23 -8.84 -7.29 -3.51
CA PHE A 23 -8.57 -8.50 -2.74
C PHE A 23 -8.30 -8.15 -1.26
N PRO A 24 -9.16 -8.58 -0.31
CA PRO A 24 -9.07 -8.16 1.09
C PRO A 24 -7.95 -8.93 1.80
N ILE A 25 -6.84 -8.26 2.12
CA ILE A 25 -5.75 -8.84 2.94
C ILE A 25 -5.42 -7.91 4.11
N CYS A 26 -5.34 -8.46 5.33
CA CYS A 26 -4.94 -7.71 6.52
C CYS A 26 -3.43 -7.38 6.52
N TYR A 27 -3.05 -6.41 7.36
CA TYR A 27 -1.65 -6.05 7.57
C TYR A 27 -0.81 -7.25 8.03
N ASP A 28 -1.31 -8.03 8.98
CA ASP A 28 -0.58 -9.15 9.57
C ASP A 28 -0.23 -10.21 8.53
N CYS A 29 -1.18 -10.55 7.65
CA CYS A 29 -0.96 -11.49 6.57
C CYS A 29 0.01 -10.97 5.49
N GLN A 30 0.12 -9.65 5.34
CA GLN A 30 1.09 -9.02 4.43
C GLN A 30 2.45 -8.81 5.08
N LYS A 31 2.54 -8.76 6.41
CA LYS A 31 3.78 -8.50 7.17
C LYS A 31 4.91 -9.46 6.79
N THR A 32 4.58 -10.75 6.64
CA THR A 32 5.54 -11.78 6.21
C THR A 32 6.15 -11.45 4.85
N GLU A 33 5.35 -11.00 3.89
CA GLU A 33 5.83 -10.61 2.56
C GLU A 33 6.62 -9.30 2.62
N LEU A 34 6.18 -8.33 3.43
CA LEU A 34 6.86 -7.04 3.58
C LEU A 34 8.25 -7.15 4.23
N GLY A 35 8.51 -8.23 4.98
CA GLY A 35 9.79 -8.52 5.61
C GLY A 35 10.84 -9.11 4.66
N ALA A 36 10.50 -9.39 3.40
CA ALA A 36 11.46 -9.94 2.45
C ALA A 36 12.63 -8.97 2.17
N LYS A 37 13.84 -9.52 2.02
CA LYS A 37 15.06 -8.76 1.82
C LYS A 37 15.06 -8.10 0.43
N ILE A 38 15.20 -6.78 0.38
CA ILE A 38 15.43 -6.01 -0.85
C ILE A 38 16.93 -6.03 -1.16
N ARG A 39 17.30 -6.55 -2.33
CA ARG A 39 18.70 -6.61 -2.78
C ARG A 39 19.20 -5.25 -3.29
N ASP A 40 18.35 -4.47 -3.95
CA ASP A 40 18.75 -3.19 -4.52
C ASP A 40 18.87 -2.08 -3.47
N PRO A 41 20.05 -1.43 -3.32
CA PRO A 41 20.27 -0.40 -2.31
C PRO A 41 19.42 0.86 -2.55
N LYS A 42 19.13 1.20 -3.82
CA LYS A 42 18.25 2.32 -4.19
C LYS A 42 16.83 2.07 -3.69
N MET A 43 16.28 0.88 -3.96
CA MET A 43 14.92 0.52 -3.55
C MET A 43 14.82 0.31 -2.04
N LYS A 44 15.88 -0.18 -1.39
CA LYS A 44 15.95 -0.27 0.07
C LYS A 44 15.76 1.09 0.73
N LYS A 45 16.41 2.14 0.21
CA LYS A 45 16.21 3.53 0.70
C LYS A 45 14.82 4.05 0.38
N PHE A 46 14.29 3.75 -0.80
CA PHE A 46 12.95 4.17 -1.23
C PHE A 46 11.84 3.63 -0.32
N PHE A 47 11.95 2.37 0.08
CA PHE A 47 11.00 1.71 0.99
C PHE A 47 11.32 1.91 2.47
N ASN A 48 12.29 2.75 2.82
CA ASN A 48 12.62 3.07 4.20
C ASN A 48 11.67 4.16 4.74
N ILE A 49 10.40 3.78 4.93
CA ILE A 49 9.36 4.66 5.48
C ILE A 49 8.87 4.13 6.84
N PRO A 50 8.28 5.00 7.69
CA PRO A 50 7.74 4.58 8.99
C PRO A 50 6.72 3.45 8.87
N GLU A 51 6.76 2.49 9.80
CA GLU A 51 5.85 1.33 9.81
C GLU A 51 4.38 1.75 9.93
N GLU A 52 4.10 2.87 10.59
CA GLU A 52 2.76 3.44 10.73
C GLU A 52 2.11 3.74 9.38
N LEU A 53 2.88 4.21 8.40
CA LEU A 53 2.38 4.46 7.04
C LEU A 53 1.98 3.16 6.35
N TYR A 54 2.71 2.08 6.59
CA TYR A 54 2.35 0.76 6.06
C TYR A 54 1.10 0.19 6.73
N LYS A 55 0.87 0.44 8.02
CA LYS A 55 -0.35 0.01 8.71
C LYS A 55 -1.57 0.73 8.15
N THR A 56 -1.47 2.04 7.98
CA THR A 56 -2.57 2.89 7.51
C THR A 56 -2.88 2.68 6.03
N SER A 57 -1.87 2.56 5.17
CA SER A 57 -2.06 2.48 3.73
C SER A 57 -1.95 1.05 3.19
N GLY A 58 -3.04 0.52 2.64
CA GLY A 58 -3.00 -0.70 1.84
C GLY A 58 -2.23 -0.53 0.53
N PHE A 59 -2.21 0.68 -0.03
CA PHE A 59 -1.52 1.01 -1.28
C PHE A 59 0.00 0.96 -1.15
N LEU A 60 0.57 1.55 -0.08
CA LEU A 60 2.03 1.50 0.13
C LEU A 60 2.52 0.06 0.31
N ARG A 61 1.70 -0.80 0.94
CA ARG A 61 1.98 -2.23 1.07
C ARG A 61 1.94 -2.94 -0.27
N SER A 62 0.93 -2.68 -1.11
CA SER A 62 0.82 -3.34 -2.41
C SER A 62 2.00 -3.00 -3.33
N ILE A 63 2.46 -1.75 -3.37
CA ILE A 63 3.63 -1.34 -4.16
C ILE A 63 4.89 -2.09 -3.71
N LYS A 64 5.14 -2.17 -2.40
CA LYS A 64 6.29 -2.90 -1.87
C LYS A 64 6.21 -4.39 -2.21
N ILE A 65 5.05 -5.02 -2.04
CA ILE A 65 4.84 -6.42 -2.40
C ILE A 65 5.02 -6.65 -3.91
N SER A 66 4.50 -5.76 -4.76
CA SER A 66 4.68 -5.82 -6.21
C SER A 66 6.16 -5.77 -6.59
N TYR A 67 6.93 -4.85 -5.99
CA TYR A 67 8.36 -4.80 -6.22
C TYR A 67 9.08 -6.08 -5.74
N LEU A 68 8.72 -6.63 -4.58
CA LEU A 68 9.31 -7.87 -4.08
C LEU A 68 8.98 -9.09 -4.94
N ARG A 69 7.79 -9.13 -5.55
CA ARG A 69 7.36 -10.23 -6.43
C ARG A 69 7.94 -10.15 -7.83
N PHE A 70 7.96 -8.94 -8.41
CA PHE A 70 8.31 -8.75 -9.83
C PHE A 70 9.72 -8.18 -10.04
N GLY A 71 10.37 -7.68 -8.98
CA GLY A 71 11.70 -7.06 -9.04
C GLY A 71 11.73 -5.69 -9.73
N LYS A 72 10.59 -5.18 -10.20
CA LYS A 72 10.49 -3.92 -10.95
C LYS A 72 9.25 -3.12 -10.57
N LEU A 73 9.35 -1.80 -10.70
CA LEU A 73 8.25 -0.84 -10.59
C LEU A 73 8.25 0.03 -11.83
N SER A 74 7.06 0.46 -12.26
CA SER A 74 6.96 1.50 -13.28
C SER A 74 7.23 2.88 -12.69
N ASP A 75 7.69 3.82 -13.51
CA ASP A 75 7.96 5.19 -13.07
C ASP A 75 6.71 5.85 -12.45
N LYS A 76 5.54 5.55 -13.02
CA LYS A 76 4.25 5.98 -12.49
C LYS A 76 3.98 5.41 -11.08
N GLN A 77 4.34 4.15 -10.82
CA GLN A 77 4.21 3.55 -9.49
C GLN A 77 5.14 4.23 -8.48
N ILE A 78 6.37 4.54 -8.89
CA ILE A 78 7.36 5.24 -8.07
C ILE A 78 6.88 6.66 -7.73
N GLU A 79 6.40 7.39 -8.73
CA GLU A 79 5.87 8.75 -8.56
C GLU A 79 4.65 8.76 -7.64
N CYS A 80 3.67 7.88 -7.88
CA CYS A 80 2.48 7.76 -7.03
C CYS A 80 2.85 7.41 -5.57
N PHE A 81 3.80 6.49 -5.37
CA PHE A 81 4.26 6.15 -4.03
C PHE A 81 4.89 7.36 -3.32
N GLN A 82 5.74 8.12 -4.00
CA GLN A 82 6.33 9.33 -3.41
C GLN A 82 5.27 10.38 -3.07
N LYS A 83 4.29 10.60 -3.96
CA LYS A 83 3.16 11.52 -3.71
C LYS A 83 2.37 11.10 -2.49
N THR A 84 1.95 9.84 -2.42
CA THR A 84 1.20 9.32 -1.26
C THR A 84 2.00 9.39 0.04
N VAL A 85 3.31 9.11 0.03
CA VAL A 85 4.15 9.25 1.22
C VAL A 85 4.26 10.72 1.66
N LYS A 86 4.39 11.66 0.70
CA LYS A 86 4.41 13.10 1.00
C LYS A 86 3.07 13.57 1.54
N GLU A 87 1.95 13.18 0.93
CA GLU A 87 0.59 13.50 1.39
C GLU A 87 0.37 13.00 2.81
N MET A 88 0.73 11.75 3.11
CA MET A 88 0.58 11.18 4.45
C MET A 88 1.49 11.82 5.50
N LYS A 89 2.64 12.39 5.11
CA LYS A 89 3.54 13.11 6.02
C LYS A 89 3.19 14.58 6.19
N GLY A 90 2.61 15.21 5.17
CA GLY A 90 2.43 16.65 5.09
C GLY A 90 1.13 17.16 5.71
N CYS A 91 0.02 16.42 5.60
CA CYS A 91 -1.25 16.85 6.16
C CYS A 91 -2.29 15.73 6.09
N GLY A 92 -3.06 15.51 7.15
CA GLY A 92 -4.23 14.64 7.09
C GLY A 92 -5.32 15.23 6.20
N SER A 93 -5.81 14.42 5.25
CA SER A 93 -7.08 14.56 4.49
C SER A 93 -7.08 15.34 3.16
N GLN A 94 -7.97 14.86 2.26
CA GLN A 94 -8.35 15.29 0.89
C GLN A 94 -7.48 14.65 -0.22
N LYS A 95 -7.89 13.65 -1.03
CA LYS A 95 -9.12 13.27 -1.76
C LYS A 95 -9.56 14.23 -2.87
N ASP A 96 -8.86 14.15 -3.99
CA ASP A 96 -9.42 14.45 -5.31
C ASP A 96 -9.40 13.20 -6.18
N THR A 97 -10.56 12.86 -6.75
CA THR A 97 -10.74 12.92 -8.21
C THR A 97 -12.22 12.87 -8.50
N ASP A 98 -12.74 14.06 -8.78
CA ASP A 98 -13.76 14.26 -9.80
C ASP A 98 -13.26 13.67 -11.13
N LYS A 99 -14.01 12.70 -11.67
CA LYS A 99 -14.17 12.49 -13.12
C LYS A 99 -15.28 11.46 -13.35
N ALA A 100 -16.51 11.92 -13.23
CA ALA A 100 -17.66 11.24 -13.80
C ALA A 100 -17.97 11.89 -15.16
N LYS A 101 -17.67 11.11 -16.21
CA LYS A 101 -18.42 11.00 -17.47
C LYS A 101 -18.35 12.16 -18.46
#